data_AF-A0A2V5RML6-F1
#
_entry.id   AF-A0A2V5RML6-F1
#
_cell.length_a   1.000
_cell.length_b   1.000
_cell.length_c   1.000
_cell.angle_alpha   90.00
_cell.angle_beta   90.00
_cell.angle_gamma   90.00
#
_symmetry.space_group_name_H-M   'P 1'
#
loop_
_entity.id
_entity.type
_entity.pdbx_description
1 polymer ?
#
loop_
_entity_poly.entity_id
_entity_poly.type
_entity_poly.pdbx_seq_one_letter_code
_entity_poly.pdbx_strand_id
1 'polypeptide(L)'
;MSRTDNLRSVLSNSASPFSRRTIVACARISIIFICGLAGGCDRMGGPRSSQLTQDADSKSAQGDFARAIDLYEAALDDSPRCAEIHYKLALLYDDKLNDPVSALHHFKRYLALSPNGPHANEVKNSMKHDEIAALTALSGDSVIPRSEAAQLRNENLNLRKQLEARTASLRIGSEKSQTKDASSKKIASKKGDRSYVVQPGDTFFSISRKFYKSSNHWKEIRDANEKNIRDPKKLTVGQTLIIP
;
A
#
# COMPACT_ATOMS: atom_id res chain seq x y z
N MET A 1 49.05 60.87 -96.24
CA MET A 1 50.24 60.84 -95.35
C MET A 1 50.24 59.53 -94.60
N SER A 2 51.37 58.80 -94.69
CA SER A 2 51.84 57.72 -93.79
C SER A 2 50.97 56.45 -93.72
N ARG A 3 51.28 55.43 -94.54
CA ARG A 3 52.23 54.31 -94.28
C ARG A 3 51.54 53.10 -93.60
N THR A 4 51.13 52.11 -94.40
CA THR A 4 51.77 50.77 -94.60
C THR A 4 51.48 49.81 -93.45
N ASP A 5 50.62 48.79 -93.65
CA ASP A 5 50.98 47.43 -94.12
C ASP A 5 51.22 46.51 -92.90
N ASN A 6 50.89 45.23 -92.83
CA ASN A 6 50.27 44.27 -93.72
C ASN A 6 50.04 42.97 -92.90
N LEU A 7 48.98 42.22 -93.25
CA LEU A 7 48.92 40.74 -93.41
C LEU A 7 49.27 39.84 -92.21
N ARG A 8 48.45 38.85 -91.80
CA ARG A 8 47.87 37.72 -92.58
C ARG A 8 46.79 37.03 -91.70
N SER A 9 45.57 36.77 -92.21
CA SER A 9 45.02 35.45 -92.63
C SER A 9 45.04 34.36 -91.54
N VAL A 10 43.97 33.60 -91.23
CA VAL A 10 43.17 32.75 -92.12
C VAL A 10 41.82 32.38 -91.45
N LEU A 11 40.79 32.35 -92.29
CA LEU A 11 39.50 31.64 -92.30
C LEU A 11 39.38 30.43 -91.32
N SER A 12 38.25 30.10 -90.70
CA SER A 12 37.06 29.62 -91.42
C SER A 12 35.93 29.26 -90.45
N ASN A 13 34.75 29.30 -91.07
CA ASN A 13 33.41 28.95 -90.64
C ASN A 13 33.20 27.52 -90.08
N SER A 14 32.19 27.48 -89.21
CA SER A 14 31.06 26.54 -89.22
C SER A 14 31.13 25.18 -88.52
N ALA A 15 29.92 24.85 -88.05
CA ALA A 15 29.29 23.55 -87.90
C ALA A 15 29.11 23.03 -86.46
N SER A 16 27.83 22.94 -86.14
CA SER A 16 27.16 22.26 -85.02
C SER A 16 27.70 20.89 -84.64
N PRO A 17 27.40 20.44 -83.42
CA PRO A 17 26.73 19.14 -83.26
C PRO A 17 25.52 19.24 -82.31
N PHE A 18 24.38 18.67 -82.70
CA PHE A 18 23.97 17.31 -82.37
C PHE A 18 23.56 17.09 -80.90
N SER A 19 22.24 16.93 -80.75
CA SER A 19 21.47 16.33 -79.66
C SER A 19 22.22 15.25 -78.87
N ARG A 20 22.17 15.37 -77.53
CA ARG A 20 21.96 14.21 -76.65
C ARG A 20 21.30 14.62 -75.33
N ARG A 21 20.18 13.95 -75.08
CA ARG A 21 19.33 13.99 -73.89
C ARG A 21 20.14 13.80 -72.60
N THR A 22 19.92 14.66 -71.62
CA THR A 22 20.27 14.41 -70.22
C THR A 22 19.03 14.57 -69.34
N ILE A 23 18.97 13.68 -68.37
CA ILE A 23 17.81 13.28 -67.57
C ILE A 23 17.53 14.34 -66.51
N VAL A 24 16.29 14.86 -66.48
CA VAL A 24 15.81 15.73 -65.40
C VAL A 24 15.60 14.87 -64.15
N ALA A 25 16.49 15.02 -63.18
CA ALA A 25 16.29 14.50 -61.83
C ALA A 25 15.25 15.36 -61.10
N CYS A 26 13.99 14.95 -61.15
CA CYS A 26 12.91 15.52 -60.35
C CYS A 26 13.14 15.19 -58.87
N ALA A 27 13.70 16.14 -58.11
CA ALA A 27 13.73 16.09 -56.65
C ALA A 27 12.28 16.17 -56.12
N ARG A 28 11.79 15.06 -55.57
CA ARG A 28 10.50 14.99 -54.89
C ARG A 28 10.59 15.70 -53.54
N ILE A 29 10.04 16.90 -53.45
CA ILE A 29 9.73 17.55 -52.18
C ILE A 29 8.51 16.82 -51.61
N SER A 30 8.75 15.70 -50.95
CA SER A 30 7.77 15.12 -50.04
C SER A 30 7.71 16.03 -48.82
N ILE A 31 6.72 16.93 -48.78
CA ILE A 31 6.35 17.63 -47.55
C ILE A 31 5.79 16.56 -46.62
N ILE A 32 6.66 16.11 -45.73
CA ILE A 32 6.33 15.22 -44.63
C ILE A 32 5.45 16.04 -43.68
N PHE A 33 4.14 15.83 -43.76
CA PHE A 33 3.17 16.27 -42.76
C PHE A 33 3.32 15.38 -41.52
N ILE A 34 4.48 15.46 -40.84
CA ILE A 34 4.60 14.97 -39.47
C ILE A 34 4.11 16.10 -38.59
N CYS A 35 2.79 16.17 -38.47
CA CYS A 35 2.17 16.72 -37.28
C CYS A 35 2.53 15.72 -36.16
N GLY A 36 3.62 16.01 -35.45
CA GLY A 36 4.04 15.26 -34.28
C GLY A 36 3.00 15.42 -33.18
N LEU A 37 1.99 14.54 -33.17
CA LEU A 37 1.11 14.34 -32.03
C LEU A 37 1.87 13.50 -30.99
N ALA A 38 2.85 14.12 -30.36
CA ALA A 38 3.45 13.64 -29.11
C ALA A 38 3.16 14.69 -28.04
N GLY A 39 2.33 14.31 -27.06
CA GLY A 39 2.15 15.04 -25.81
C GLY A 39 0.91 15.94 -25.75
N GLY A 40 -0.25 15.33 -25.56
CA GLY A 40 -1.48 16.06 -25.26
C GLY A 40 -2.64 15.11 -24.99
N CYS A 41 -2.60 14.39 -23.87
CA CYS A 41 -3.83 13.85 -23.29
C CYS A 41 -4.60 14.98 -22.60
N ASP A 42 -4.94 16.03 -23.35
CA ASP A 42 -5.98 16.97 -22.94
C ASP A 42 -7.31 16.39 -23.38
N ARG A 43 -7.93 15.64 -22.46
CA ARG A 43 -9.35 15.30 -22.57
C ARG A 43 -10.08 16.63 -22.69
N MET A 44 -10.73 16.87 -23.85
CA MET A 44 -11.61 18.02 -24.09
C MET A 44 -12.67 18.12 -22.98
N GLY A 45 -12.36 18.83 -21.90
CA GLY A 45 -13.36 19.47 -21.08
C GLY A 45 -14.06 20.50 -21.97
N GLY A 46 -15.39 20.57 -21.90
CA GLY A 46 -16.11 21.61 -22.61
C GLY A 46 -15.61 23.00 -22.21
N PRO A 47 -15.77 24.03 -23.06
CA PRO A 47 -15.32 25.40 -22.77
C PRO A 47 -15.86 25.94 -21.44
N ARG A 48 -17.02 25.43 -21.00
CA ARG A 48 -17.61 25.71 -19.68
C ARG A 48 -16.78 25.13 -18.53
N SER A 49 -16.36 23.87 -18.62
CA SER A 49 -15.57 23.18 -17.58
C SER A 49 -14.20 23.85 -17.39
N SER A 50 -13.55 24.29 -18.48
CA SER A 50 -12.30 25.07 -18.39
C SER A 50 -12.50 26.42 -17.70
N GLN A 51 -13.61 27.12 -18.00
CA GLN A 51 -13.91 28.39 -17.36
C GLN A 51 -14.21 28.21 -15.86
N LEU A 52 -15.02 27.22 -15.49
CA LEU A 52 -15.31 26.89 -14.10
C LEU A 52 -14.04 26.54 -13.31
N THR A 53 -13.11 25.81 -13.93
CA THR A 53 -11.81 25.50 -13.31
C THR A 53 -10.98 26.76 -13.06
N GLN A 54 -10.95 27.69 -14.02
CA GLN A 54 -10.23 28.96 -13.87
C GLN A 54 -10.85 29.88 -12.80
N ASP A 55 -12.19 29.91 -12.73
CA ASP A 55 -12.91 30.64 -11.69
C ASP A 55 -12.63 30.02 -10.31
N ALA A 56 -12.59 28.67 -10.23
CA ALA A 56 -12.24 27.94 -9.01
C ALA A 56 -10.79 28.25 -8.56
N ASP A 57 -9.84 28.26 -9.48
CA ASP A 57 -8.45 28.67 -9.21
C ASP A 57 -8.39 30.09 -8.63
N SER A 58 -9.16 31.02 -9.23
CA SER A 58 -9.25 32.41 -8.77
C SER A 58 -9.85 32.53 -7.38
N LYS A 59 -10.88 31.72 -7.06
CA LYS A 59 -11.49 31.68 -5.72
C LYS A 59 -10.59 31.03 -4.68
N SER A 60 -9.88 29.97 -5.04
CA SER A 60 -8.85 29.37 -4.20
C SER A 60 -7.74 30.37 -3.87
N ALA A 61 -7.26 31.12 -4.86
CA ALA A 61 -6.26 32.18 -4.65
C ALA A 61 -6.76 33.34 -3.76
N GLN A 62 -8.06 33.60 -3.74
CA GLN A 62 -8.71 34.56 -2.84
C GLN A 62 -8.90 34.02 -1.41
N GLY A 63 -8.60 32.74 -1.16
CA GLY A 63 -8.86 32.07 0.10
C GLY A 63 -10.32 31.64 0.28
N ASP A 64 -11.17 31.82 -0.73
CA ASP A 64 -12.57 31.40 -0.71
C ASP A 64 -12.66 29.93 -1.15
N PHE A 65 -12.20 29.05 -0.27
CA PHE A 65 -12.08 27.62 -0.55
C PHE A 65 -13.43 26.94 -0.75
N ALA A 66 -14.46 27.36 -0.02
CA ALA A 66 -15.81 26.83 -0.19
C ALA A 66 -16.32 27.04 -1.62
N ARG A 67 -16.25 28.28 -2.12
CA ARG A 67 -16.65 28.55 -3.51
C ARG A 67 -15.74 27.88 -4.54
N ALA A 68 -14.45 27.75 -4.24
CA ALA A 68 -13.54 27.03 -5.14
C ALA A 68 -13.94 25.55 -5.27
N ILE A 69 -14.33 24.88 -4.18
CA ILE A 69 -14.82 23.50 -4.19
C ILE A 69 -16.08 23.39 -5.03
N ASP A 70 -17.10 24.23 -4.78
CA ASP A 70 -18.35 24.21 -5.52
C ASP A 70 -18.12 24.35 -7.04
N LEU A 71 -17.19 25.24 -7.43
CA LEU A 71 -16.84 25.45 -8.84
C LEU A 71 -16.08 24.27 -9.45
N TYR A 72 -15.18 23.63 -8.70
CA TYR A 72 -14.51 22.41 -9.15
C TYR A 72 -15.48 21.22 -9.27
N GLU A 73 -16.42 21.07 -8.33
CA GLU A 73 -17.45 20.04 -8.38
C GLU A 73 -18.38 20.25 -9.58
N ALA A 74 -18.82 21.50 -9.82
CA ALA A 74 -19.57 21.84 -11.02
C ALA A 74 -18.78 21.57 -12.31
N ALA A 75 -17.45 21.76 -12.30
CA ALA A 75 -16.59 21.42 -13.44
C ALA A 75 -16.49 19.91 -13.67
N LEU A 76 -16.60 19.09 -12.61
CA LEU A 76 -16.65 17.63 -12.69
C LEU A 76 -17.99 17.10 -13.19
N ASP A 77 -19.11 17.81 -12.96
CA ASP A 77 -20.41 17.45 -13.53
C ASP A 77 -20.38 17.43 -15.07
N ASP A 78 -19.68 18.40 -15.67
CA ASP A 78 -19.49 18.48 -17.12
C ASP A 78 -18.43 17.50 -17.65
N SER A 79 -17.38 17.23 -16.84
CA SER A 79 -16.27 16.33 -17.21
C SER A 79 -15.87 15.40 -16.06
N PRO A 80 -16.61 14.30 -15.83
CA PRO A 80 -16.40 13.40 -14.67
C PRO A 80 -15.09 12.62 -14.69
N ARG A 81 -14.30 12.76 -15.76
CA ARG A 81 -13.06 12.02 -16.01
C ARG A 81 -11.85 12.93 -16.09
N CYS A 82 -11.95 14.18 -15.64
CA CYS A 82 -10.80 15.08 -15.58
C CYS A 82 -9.93 14.76 -14.36
N ALA A 83 -8.75 14.17 -14.59
CA ALA A 83 -7.82 13.86 -13.51
C ALA A 83 -7.36 15.15 -12.79
N GLU A 84 -7.05 16.20 -13.55
CA GLU A 84 -6.51 17.46 -13.03
C GLU A 84 -7.39 18.10 -11.96
N ILE A 85 -8.71 18.13 -12.17
CA ILE A 85 -9.64 18.71 -11.18
C ILE A 85 -9.62 17.91 -9.87
N HIS A 86 -9.52 16.57 -9.95
CA HIS A 86 -9.37 15.76 -8.75
C HIS A 86 -8.04 16.05 -8.02
N TYR A 87 -6.95 16.32 -8.74
CA TYR A 87 -5.69 16.72 -8.09
C TYR A 87 -5.84 18.07 -7.37
N LYS A 88 -6.44 19.07 -8.01
CA LYS A 88 -6.66 20.40 -7.42
C LYS A 88 -7.58 20.36 -6.20
N LEU A 89 -8.69 19.61 -6.25
CA LEU A 89 -9.56 19.38 -5.10
C LEU A 89 -8.80 18.68 -3.97
N ALA A 90 -7.99 17.67 -4.28
CA ALA A 90 -7.22 16.97 -3.26
C ALA A 90 -6.24 17.90 -2.53
N LEU A 91 -5.49 18.73 -3.26
CA LEU A 91 -4.60 19.73 -2.67
C LEU A 91 -5.35 20.72 -1.77
N LEU A 92 -6.56 21.14 -2.17
CA LEU A 92 -7.36 22.06 -1.39
C LEU A 92 -7.81 21.43 -0.06
N TYR A 93 -8.25 20.17 -0.10
CA TYR A 93 -8.64 19.43 1.09
C TYR A 93 -7.44 19.13 2.01
N ASP A 94 -6.30 18.74 1.44
CA ASP A 94 -5.06 18.44 2.16
C ASP A 94 -4.48 19.71 2.81
N ASP A 95 -4.10 20.72 2.01
CA ASP A 95 -3.34 21.87 2.47
C ASP A 95 -4.17 22.91 3.24
N LYS A 96 -5.43 23.12 2.83
CA LYS A 96 -6.24 24.28 3.30
C LYS A 96 -7.30 23.89 4.30
N LEU A 97 -7.91 22.72 4.12
CA LEU A 97 -8.97 22.24 5.00
C LEU A 97 -8.48 21.22 6.03
N ASN A 98 -7.27 20.68 5.86
CA ASN A 98 -6.71 19.64 6.72
C ASN A 98 -7.69 18.47 6.90
N ASP A 99 -8.35 18.08 5.80
CA ASP A 99 -9.28 16.96 5.72
C ASP A 99 -8.65 15.81 4.91
N PRO A 100 -7.88 14.93 5.58
CA PRO A 100 -7.17 13.85 4.90
C PRO A 100 -8.12 12.83 4.26
N VAL A 101 -9.36 12.71 4.74
CA VAL A 101 -10.31 11.72 4.19
C VAL A 101 -10.80 12.17 2.82
N SER A 102 -11.20 13.44 2.71
CA SER A 102 -11.59 14.03 1.43
C SER A 102 -10.40 14.10 0.47
N ALA A 103 -9.23 14.52 0.93
CA ALA A 103 -8.00 14.52 0.14
C ALA A 103 -7.70 13.13 -0.47
N LEU A 104 -7.72 12.08 0.36
CA LEU A 104 -7.52 10.70 -0.08
C LEU A 104 -8.53 10.25 -1.15
N HIS A 105 -9.80 10.63 -1.03
CA HIS A 105 -10.80 10.29 -2.04
C HIS A 105 -10.43 10.87 -3.41
N HIS A 106 -10.09 12.15 -3.46
CA HIS A 106 -9.74 12.85 -4.70
C HIS A 106 -8.38 12.38 -5.26
N PHE A 107 -7.37 12.15 -4.43
CA PHE A 107 -6.09 11.57 -4.85
C PHE A 107 -6.22 10.15 -5.43
N LYS A 108 -7.04 9.30 -4.81
CA LYS A 108 -7.35 7.96 -5.36
C LYS A 108 -8.01 8.05 -6.72
N ARG A 109 -8.92 9.02 -6.91
CA ARG A 109 -9.57 9.27 -8.19
C ARG A 109 -8.58 9.76 -9.25
N TYR A 110 -7.66 10.65 -8.89
CA TYR A 110 -6.58 11.10 -9.77
C TYR A 110 -5.76 9.91 -10.29
N LEU A 111 -5.25 9.06 -9.38
CA LEU A 111 -4.42 7.90 -9.77
C LEU A 111 -5.20 6.86 -10.57
N ALA A 112 -6.51 6.72 -10.34
CA ALA A 112 -7.36 5.85 -11.14
C ALA A 112 -7.52 6.36 -12.59
N LEU A 113 -7.54 7.67 -12.80
CA LEU A 113 -7.68 8.30 -14.12
C LEU A 113 -6.33 8.47 -14.84
N SER A 114 -5.26 8.77 -14.08
CA SER A 114 -3.91 9.07 -14.59
C SER A 114 -2.82 8.44 -13.70
N PRO A 115 -2.63 7.11 -13.77
CA PRO A 115 -1.73 6.38 -12.87
C PRO A 115 -0.24 6.76 -13.04
N ASN A 116 0.12 7.26 -14.22
CA ASN A 116 1.45 7.76 -14.58
C ASN A 116 1.40 9.25 -14.98
N GLY A 117 0.43 9.99 -14.44
CA GLY A 117 0.27 11.43 -14.67
C GLY A 117 1.43 12.26 -14.10
N PRO A 118 1.49 13.56 -14.44
CA PRO A 118 2.55 14.46 -14.00
C PRO A 118 2.70 14.49 -12.47
N HIS A 119 1.58 14.43 -11.75
CA HIS A 119 1.55 14.50 -10.28
C HIS A 119 1.49 13.11 -9.61
N ALA A 120 1.61 12.01 -10.36
CA ALA A 120 1.37 10.67 -9.81
C ALA A 120 2.31 10.31 -8.64
N ASN A 121 3.56 10.76 -8.68
CA ASN A 121 4.51 10.50 -7.59
C ASN A 121 4.24 11.37 -6.36
N GLU A 122 3.89 12.63 -6.57
CA GLU A 122 3.49 13.57 -5.50
C GLU A 122 2.25 13.05 -4.79
N VAL A 123 1.21 12.71 -5.56
CA VAL A 123 -0.04 12.14 -5.04
C VAL A 123 0.21 10.87 -4.22
N LYS A 124 1.06 9.95 -4.68
CA LYS A 124 1.40 8.74 -3.92
C LYS A 124 2.11 9.05 -2.59
N ASN A 125 2.81 10.17 -2.49
CA ASN A 125 3.48 10.57 -1.25
C ASN A 125 2.50 11.28 -0.31
N SER A 126 1.68 12.21 -0.80
CA SER A 126 0.62 12.85 -0.02
C SER A 126 -0.35 11.83 0.54
N MET A 127 -0.82 10.87 -0.27
CA MET A 127 -1.70 9.80 0.20
C MET A 127 -1.13 9.00 1.38
N LYS A 128 0.18 8.75 1.44
CA LYS A 128 0.78 8.04 2.58
C LYS A 128 0.71 8.89 3.85
N HIS A 129 0.93 10.19 3.72
CA HIS A 129 0.81 11.13 4.83
C HIS A 129 -0.64 11.21 5.31
N ASP A 130 -1.59 11.38 4.39
CA ASP A 130 -3.01 11.47 4.69
C ASP A 130 -3.57 10.18 5.29
N GLU A 131 -3.11 9.02 4.82
CA GLU A 131 -3.45 7.72 5.42
C GLU A 131 -3.00 7.67 6.88
N ILE A 132 -1.79 8.13 7.20
CA ILE A 132 -1.31 8.19 8.58
C ILE A 132 -2.14 9.19 9.39
N ALA A 133 -2.42 10.38 8.85
CA ALA A 133 -3.21 11.41 9.53
C ALA A 133 -4.63 10.91 9.84
N ALA A 134 -5.30 10.31 8.85
CA ALA A 134 -6.62 9.71 9.00
C ALA A 134 -6.59 8.56 10.03
N LEU A 135 -5.62 7.65 9.95
CA LEU A 135 -5.48 6.56 10.92
C LEU A 135 -5.22 7.07 12.33
N THR A 136 -4.45 8.15 12.48
CA THR A 136 -4.19 8.78 13.78
C THR A 136 -5.46 9.33 14.39
N ALA A 137 -6.24 10.09 13.60
CA ALA A 137 -7.53 10.63 14.03
C ALA A 137 -8.53 9.52 14.41
N LEU A 138 -8.62 8.44 13.62
CA LEU A 138 -9.50 7.30 13.90
C LEU A 138 -9.06 6.50 15.14
N SER A 139 -7.76 6.40 15.40
CA SER A 139 -7.21 5.62 16.51
C SER A 139 -7.13 6.40 17.82
N GLY A 140 -7.58 7.66 17.85
CA GLY A 140 -7.51 8.53 19.02
C GLY A 140 -6.08 8.72 19.53
N ASP A 141 -5.14 8.98 18.61
CA ASP A 141 -3.71 9.16 18.86
C ASP A 141 -2.93 7.92 19.34
N SER A 142 -3.52 6.73 19.30
CA SER A 142 -2.83 5.46 19.56
C SER A 142 -2.01 4.97 18.34
N VAL A 143 -1.23 5.86 17.71
CA VAL A 143 -0.34 5.46 16.63
C VAL A 143 1.01 5.10 17.21
N ILE A 144 1.27 3.79 17.31
CA ILE A 144 2.55 3.28 17.80
C ILE A 144 3.63 3.54 16.73
N PRO A 145 4.64 4.40 16.98
CA PRO A 145 5.70 4.65 16.03
C PRO A 145 6.48 3.37 15.74
N ARG A 146 7.04 3.28 14.51
CA ARG A 146 7.70 2.05 14.04
C ARG A 146 8.85 1.61 14.94
N SER A 147 9.57 2.55 15.54
CA SER A 147 10.65 2.32 16.51
C SER A 147 10.12 1.67 17.79
N GLU A 148 9.05 2.22 18.37
CA GLU A 148 8.40 1.66 19.56
C GLU A 148 7.82 0.27 19.26
N ALA A 149 7.19 0.09 18.11
CA ALA A 149 6.71 -1.21 17.67
C ALA A 149 7.85 -2.24 17.49
N ALA A 150 9.06 -1.80 17.15
CA ALA A 150 10.23 -2.68 17.08
C ALA A 150 10.79 -2.98 18.48
N GLN A 151 10.85 -1.98 19.36
CA GLN A 151 11.26 -2.14 20.76
C GLN A 151 10.35 -3.13 21.49
N LEU A 152 9.03 -2.94 21.41
CA LEU A 152 8.03 -3.83 22.02
C LEU A 152 8.14 -5.26 21.50
N ARG A 153 8.48 -5.46 20.22
CA ARG A 153 8.73 -6.80 19.66
C ARG A 153 9.98 -7.44 20.27
N ASN A 154 11.07 -6.68 20.38
CA ASN A 154 12.31 -7.17 20.98
C ASN A 154 12.12 -7.51 22.46
N GLU A 155 11.39 -6.67 23.20
CA GLU A 155 11.04 -6.92 24.59
C GLU A 155 10.17 -8.18 24.73
N ASN A 156 9.13 -8.32 23.90
CA ASN A 156 8.31 -9.54 23.86
C ASN A 156 9.14 -10.80 23.59
N LEU A 157 10.11 -10.74 22.66
CA LEU A 157 11.03 -11.84 22.40
C LEU A 157 11.92 -12.16 23.60
N ASN A 158 12.44 -11.13 24.28
CA ASN A 158 13.26 -11.32 25.47
C ASN A 158 12.46 -11.94 26.62
N LEU A 159 11.24 -11.44 26.86
CA LEU A 159 10.33 -11.99 27.86
C LEU A 159 9.99 -13.45 27.57
N ARG A 160 9.73 -13.81 26.30
CA ARG A 160 9.52 -15.21 25.89
C ARG A 160 10.73 -16.09 26.21
N LYS A 161 11.95 -15.65 25.89
CA LYS A 161 13.18 -16.37 26.24
C LYS A 161 13.34 -16.56 27.74
N GLN A 162 13.04 -15.53 28.53
CA GLN A 162 13.09 -15.62 30.00
C GLN A 162 12.07 -16.63 30.54
N LEU A 163 10.85 -16.64 29.99
CA LEU A 163 9.82 -17.63 30.36
C LEU A 163 10.29 -19.04 30.02
N GLU A 164 10.85 -19.25 28.83
CA GLU A 164 11.41 -20.55 28.42
C GLU A 164 12.54 -20.99 29.36
N ALA A 165 13.50 -20.12 29.65
CA ALA A 165 14.60 -20.42 30.58
C ALA A 165 14.11 -20.74 32.00
N ARG A 166 13.10 -20.01 32.51
CA ARG A 166 12.45 -20.33 33.80
C ARG A 166 11.75 -21.68 33.77
N THR A 167 11.01 -21.98 32.71
CA THR A 167 10.35 -23.28 32.59
C THR A 167 11.34 -24.43 32.45
N ALA A 168 12.47 -24.23 31.75
CA ALA A 168 13.54 -25.21 31.62
C ALA A 168 14.26 -25.45 32.96
N SER A 169 14.59 -24.39 33.69
CA SER A 169 15.21 -24.50 35.03
C SER A 169 14.27 -25.14 36.05
N LEU A 170 12.96 -24.86 36.00
CA LEU A 170 11.95 -25.57 36.81
C LEU A 170 11.86 -27.05 36.44
N ARG A 171 11.97 -27.42 35.16
CA ARG A 171 12.02 -28.83 34.73
C ARG A 171 13.28 -29.53 35.24
N ILE A 172 14.45 -28.91 35.09
CA ILE A 172 15.73 -29.46 35.56
C ILE A 172 15.74 -29.58 37.09
N GLY A 173 15.16 -28.64 37.82
CA GLY A 173 15.00 -28.70 39.28
C GLY A 173 14.06 -29.82 39.73
N SER A 174 12.99 -30.08 38.97
CA SER A 174 12.08 -31.21 39.21
C SER A 174 12.74 -32.56 38.89
N GLU A 175 13.59 -32.64 37.87
CA GLU A 175 14.37 -33.84 37.54
C GLU A 175 15.48 -34.11 38.56
N LYS A 176 16.17 -33.07 39.07
CA LYS A 176 17.15 -33.20 40.16
C LYS A 176 16.54 -33.58 41.51
N SER A 177 15.29 -33.19 41.76
CA SER A 177 14.55 -33.66 42.95
C SER A 177 14.09 -35.11 42.82
N GLN A 178 13.76 -35.56 41.59
CA GLN A 178 13.37 -36.95 41.35
C GLN A 178 14.54 -37.96 41.35
N THR A 179 15.78 -37.52 41.12
CA THR A 179 16.95 -38.42 41.16
C THR A 179 17.52 -38.66 42.55
N LYS A 180 17.11 -37.91 43.58
CA LYS A 180 17.49 -38.16 44.98
C LYS A 180 16.49 -39.03 45.77
N ASP A 181 15.29 -39.28 45.23
CA ASP A 181 14.28 -40.16 45.83
C ASP A 181 14.19 -41.55 45.16
N ALA A 182 15.06 -41.86 44.20
CA ALA A 182 15.07 -43.14 43.49
C ALA A 182 15.69 -44.32 44.28
N SER A 183 15.61 -44.30 45.61
CA SER A 183 15.80 -45.49 46.45
C SER A 183 14.85 -45.47 47.64
N SER A 184 13.54 -45.46 47.37
CA SER A 184 12.58 -46.16 48.21
C SER A 184 11.23 -46.35 47.50
N LYS A 185 10.93 -47.62 47.26
CA LYS A 185 9.58 -48.21 47.28
C LYS A 185 8.60 -47.81 46.16
N LYS A 186 8.55 -48.72 45.18
CA LYS A 186 7.37 -49.12 44.42
C LYS A 186 6.08 -49.01 45.24
N ILE A 187 5.25 -48.02 44.95
CA ILE A 187 3.82 -48.01 45.29
C ILE A 187 3.08 -47.57 44.03
N ALA A 188 2.36 -48.51 43.42
CA ALA A 188 1.34 -48.22 42.44
C ALA A 188 0.32 -47.29 43.10
N SER A 189 0.29 -46.01 42.71
CA SER A 189 -0.70 -45.06 43.21
C SER A 189 -2.01 -45.25 42.44
N LYS A 190 -3.04 -45.40 43.26
CA LYS A 190 -4.42 -45.69 42.93
C LYS A 190 -4.97 -44.63 41.96
N LYS A 191 -5.56 -45.11 40.87
CA LYS A 191 -6.28 -44.31 39.87
C LYS A 191 -7.61 -43.87 40.50
N GLY A 192 -7.79 -42.55 40.65
CA GLY A 192 -8.97 -41.95 41.29
C GLY A 192 -8.59 -41.12 42.50
N ASP A 193 -8.78 -39.80 42.39
CA ASP A 193 -9.10 -38.83 43.47
C ASP A 193 -8.45 -37.44 43.28
N ARG A 194 -7.80 -37.15 42.15
CA ARG A 194 -7.29 -35.80 41.89
C ARG A 194 -8.41 -34.90 41.37
N SER A 195 -8.87 -33.94 42.19
CA SER A 195 -9.84 -32.92 41.77
C SER A 195 -9.20 -31.58 41.41
N TYR A 196 -9.79 -30.82 40.49
CA TYR A 196 -9.32 -29.51 40.03
C TYR A 196 -10.45 -28.49 39.91
N VAL A 197 -10.26 -27.29 40.46
CA VAL A 197 -11.20 -26.17 40.31
C VAL A 197 -10.83 -25.34 39.07
N VAL A 198 -11.74 -25.30 38.10
CA VAL A 198 -11.59 -24.59 36.82
C VAL A 198 -11.35 -23.11 37.03
N GLN A 199 -10.31 -22.56 36.41
CA GLN A 199 -9.96 -21.13 36.45
C GLN A 199 -10.54 -20.38 35.23
N PRO A 200 -10.65 -19.03 35.29
CA PRO A 200 -11.02 -18.24 34.11
C PRO A 200 -10.10 -18.53 32.91
N GLY A 201 -10.70 -18.89 31.78
CA GLY A 201 -9.98 -19.20 30.54
C GLY A 201 -9.47 -20.65 30.41
N ASP A 202 -9.75 -21.53 31.39
CA ASP A 202 -9.43 -22.95 31.26
C ASP A 202 -10.29 -23.67 30.22
N THR A 203 -9.69 -24.63 29.54
CA THR A 203 -10.35 -25.58 28.63
C THR A 203 -9.94 -27.00 29.02
N PHE A 204 -10.70 -28.03 28.60
CA PHE A 204 -10.28 -29.42 28.83
C PHE A 204 -8.88 -29.71 28.27
N PHE A 205 -8.49 -29.03 27.19
CA PHE A 205 -7.16 -29.13 26.59
C PHE A 205 -6.06 -28.49 27.45
N SER A 206 -6.30 -27.30 28.02
CA SER A 206 -5.32 -26.65 28.92
C SER A 206 -5.15 -27.45 30.21
N ILE A 207 -6.26 -27.95 30.76
CA ILE A 207 -6.29 -28.80 31.95
C ILE A 207 -5.57 -30.13 31.67
N SER A 208 -5.86 -30.79 30.54
CA SER A 208 -5.16 -32.01 30.13
C SER A 208 -3.65 -31.79 30.03
N ARG A 209 -3.22 -30.68 29.41
CA ARG A 209 -1.79 -30.35 29.30
C ARG A 209 -1.16 -30.07 30.66
N LYS A 210 -1.90 -29.49 31.60
CA LYS A 210 -1.45 -29.22 32.97
C LYS A 210 -1.23 -30.49 33.77
N PHE A 211 -2.14 -31.47 33.68
CA PHE A 211 -2.10 -32.67 34.50
C PHE A 211 -1.35 -33.84 33.85
N TYR A 212 -1.56 -34.08 32.55
CA TYR A 212 -0.97 -35.21 31.83
C TYR A 212 0.23 -34.82 30.96
N LYS A 213 0.61 -33.53 30.94
CA LYS A 213 1.64 -32.99 30.03
C LYS A 213 1.34 -33.24 28.54
N SER A 214 0.10 -33.60 28.21
CA SER A 214 -0.38 -33.93 26.88
C SER A 214 -1.79 -33.37 26.71
N SER A 215 -2.12 -32.86 25.53
CA SER A 215 -3.47 -32.40 25.22
C SER A 215 -4.45 -33.55 24.95
N ASN A 216 -3.98 -34.79 24.81
CA ASN A 216 -4.79 -35.90 24.29
C ASN A 216 -5.78 -36.50 25.29
N HIS A 217 -5.63 -36.20 26.59
CA HIS A 217 -6.48 -36.74 27.67
C HIS A 217 -7.69 -35.84 27.98
N TRP A 218 -7.96 -34.82 27.15
CA TRP A 218 -9.11 -33.94 27.32
C TRP A 218 -10.46 -34.70 27.28
N LYS A 219 -10.55 -35.77 26.48
CA LYS A 219 -11.75 -36.63 26.39
C LYS A 219 -11.96 -37.40 27.68
N GLU A 220 -10.90 -38.00 28.21
CA GLU A 220 -10.95 -38.77 29.46
C GLU A 220 -11.41 -37.89 30.65
N ILE A 221 -10.89 -36.66 30.74
CA ILE A 221 -11.34 -35.70 31.76
C ILE A 221 -12.81 -35.34 31.56
N ARG A 222 -13.24 -35.06 30.32
CA ARG A 222 -14.63 -34.71 30.05
C ARG A 222 -15.57 -35.86 30.40
N ASP A 223 -15.25 -37.07 29.94
CA ASP A 223 -16.10 -38.25 30.09
C ASP A 223 -16.20 -38.67 31.57
N ALA A 224 -15.12 -38.51 32.36
CA ALA A 224 -15.15 -38.73 33.80
C ALA A 224 -16.03 -37.73 34.58
N ASN A 225 -16.28 -36.55 34.01
CA ASN A 225 -17.07 -35.47 34.63
C ASN A 225 -18.42 -35.23 33.97
N GLU A 226 -18.78 -36.02 32.95
CA GLU A 226 -19.99 -35.83 32.14
C GLU A 226 -21.25 -35.76 33.01
N LYS A 227 -21.29 -36.53 34.10
CA LYS A 227 -22.42 -36.58 35.05
C LYS A 227 -22.54 -35.33 35.95
N ASN A 228 -21.47 -34.56 36.09
CA ASN A 228 -21.36 -33.43 37.02
C ASN A 228 -21.30 -32.06 36.30
N ILE A 229 -21.38 -32.02 34.96
CA ILE A 229 -21.33 -30.79 34.18
C ILE A 229 -22.73 -30.45 33.64
N ARG A 230 -23.21 -29.23 33.91
CA ARG A 230 -24.53 -28.73 33.45
C ARG A 230 -24.64 -28.56 31.92
N ASP A 231 -23.52 -28.27 31.25
CA ASP A 231 -23.41 -28.26 29.78
C ASP A 231 -22.06 -28.88 29.35
N PRO A 232 -22.04 -30.11 28.79
CA PRO A 232 -20.82 -30.80 28.39
C PRO A 232 -19.93 -30.03 27.39
N LYS A 233 -20.47 -29.02 26.71
CA LYS A 233 -19.75 -28.21 25.73
C LYS A 233 -19.10 -26.96 26.33
N LYS A 234 -19.38 -26.60 27.59
CA LYS A 234 -18.84 -25.39 28.23
C LYS A 234 -18.41 -25.63 29.67
N LEU A 235 -17.10 -25.49 29.91
CA LEU A 235 -16.54 -25.47 31.26
C LEU A 235 -16.91 -24.16 31.96
N THR A 236 -17.52 -24.25 33.14
CA THR A 236 -17.82 -23.09 33.98
C THR A 236 -16.69 -22.84 34.98
N VAL A 237 -16.28 -21.59 35.11
CA VAL A 237 -15.26 -21.17 36.09
C VAL A 237 -15.74 -21.49 37.51
N GLY A 238 -14.84 -21.99 38.36
CA GLY A 238 -15.13 -22.38 39.74
C GLY A 238 -15.68 -23.81 39.89
N GLN A 239 -15.91 -24.53 38.79
CA GLN A 239 -16.37 -25.91 38.83
C GLN A 239 -15.26 -26.88 39.23
N THR A 240 -15.57 -27.87 40.05
CA THR A 240 -14.64 -28.95 40.41
C THR A 240 -14.73 -30.11 39.42
N LEU A 241 -13.61 -30.46 38.79
CA LEU A 241 -13.46 -31.59 37.88
C LEU A 241 -12.63 -32.69 38.53
N ILE A 242 -13.00 -33.93 38.28
CA ILE A 242 -12.22 -35.14 38.57
C ILE A 242 -11.21 -35.35 37.44
N ILE A 243 -9.94 -35.55 37.78
CA ILE A 243 -8.85 -35.83 36.85
C ILE A 243 -8.47 -37.32 37.00
N PRO A 244 -8.79 -38.17 36.01
CA PRO A 244 -8.55 -39.62 36.05
C PRO A 244 -7.09 -40.11 36.14
#